data_AF-A0A5C8BY49-F1
#
_entry.id   AF-A0A5C8BY49-F1
#
_cell.length_a   1.000
_cell.length_b   1.000
_cell.length_c   1.000
_cell.angle_alpha   90.00
_cell.angle_beta   90.00
_cell.angle_gamma   90.00
#
_symmetry.space_group_name_H-M   'P 1'
#
loop_
_entity.id
_entity.type
_entity.pdbx_description
1 polymer ?
#
loop_
_entity_poly.entity_id
_entity_poly.type
_entity_poly.pdbx_seq_one_letter_code
_entity_poly.pdbx_strand_id
1 'polypeptide(L)'
;MFKPISLFIGLRYTKARRSNHFISFIALVSMIGLMLGVAVLITVLSVMNGFDRELKNRVLGMVPQATISSDYMLTDWQRMIPKIEQRPHVQGAAPFTQLQGMLTAQGRVSGILVNGIDPKYEKKVSIIQNHMVAGSLDHLKSGEYGIILGKSMTDGLGLQLGDKITLVLPEATPSPAGIVPRFKRFTIVGIFSIGAEVDGLMGYVSLKDAATLLRLPDGAQSIRLKLDNIFLAPEVVQDVLTGMPPYFYGSDWTFTHGNLFNAIQMEKAMVSLLLFLIVLVAAFNIVSSLVMVVTDKKADIAILRTLGASPATITRIFMVQGTVIGVIGTISGAVLGVVLATSISSILGWVNNTLGLNLFAAYFINYLPSELIWRDVFVIVGLSLLLSFLATIYPARRAAKIQPAEALRYE
;
A
#
# COMPACT_ATOMS: atom_id res chain seq x y z
N MET A 1 1.37 15.86 -51.52
CA MET A 1 0.06 16.34 -51.02
C MET A 1 -0.15 15.74 -49.63
N PHE A 2 -0.09 16.53 -48.56
CA PHE A 2 -0.13 16.00 -47.19
C PHE A 2 -1.52 15.39 -46.89
N LYS A 3 -1.59 14.07 -46.87
CA LYS A 3 -2.76 13.31 -46.42
C LYS A 3 -2.45 12.72 -45.04
N PRO A 4 -3.32 12.90 -44.02
CA PRO A 4 -4.59 13.63 -44.05
C PRO A 4 -4.43 15.15 -43.80
N ILE A 5 -5.20 15.98 -44.51
CA ILE A 5 -5.16 17.45 -44.41
C ILE A 5 -5.50 17.97 -42.99
N SER A 6 -6.36 17.24 -42.27
CA SER A 6 -6.75 17.57 -40.90
C SER A 6 -5.58 17.48 -39.91
N LEU A 7 -4.64 16.55 -40.13
CA LEU A 7 -3.46 16.41 -39.30
C LEU A 7 -2.50 17.59 -39.52
N PHE A 8 -2.27 17.95 -40.80
CA PHE A 8 -1.41 19.07 -41.15
C PHE A 8 -1.92 20.41 -40.58
N ILE A 9 -3.22 20.69 -40.75
CA ILE A 9 -3.83 21.92 -40.23
C ILE A 9 -3.85 21.90 -38.69
N GLY A 10 -4.25 20.79 -38.07
CA GLY A 10 -4.27 20.65 -36.61
C GLY A 10 -2.91 20.89 -35.96
N LEU A 11 -1.85 20.25 -36.47
CA LEU A 11 -0.47 20.46 -35.99
C LEU A 11 0.00 21.91 -36.19
N ARG A 12 -0.39 22.53 -37.31
CA ARG A 12 -0.05 23.93 -37.59
C ARG A 12 -0.76 24.90 -36.63
N TYR A 13 -1.99 24.59 -36.21
CA TYR A 13 -2.72 25.39 -35.22
C TYR A 13 -2.14 25.25 -33.81
N THR A 14 -1.49 24.13 -33.50
CA THR A 14 -0.75 23.96 -32.23
C THR A 14 0.56 24.75 -32.21
N LYS A 15 1.21 24.93 -33.36
CA LYS A 15 2.53 25.57 -33.43
C LYS A 15 2.40 27.10 -33.28
N ALA A 16 3.02 27.64 -32.23
CA ALA A 16 3.05 29.08 -31.94
C ALA A 16 3.60 29.86 -33.16
N ARG A 17 2.74 30.60 -33.87
CA ARG A 17 3.14 31.56 -34.89
C ARG A 17 3.03 32.96 -34.31
N ARG A 18 4.07 33.78 -34.50
CA ARG A 18 4.29 35.14 -33.97
C ARG A 18 3.17 36.17 -34.18
N SER A 19 2.09 35.88 -34.91
CA SER A 19 1.05 36.88 -35.21
C SER A 19 -0.13 36.91 -34.22
N ASN A 20 -0.49 35.79 -33.55
CA ASN A 20 -1.55 35.77 -32.52
C ASN A 20 -1.03 35.24 -31.18
N HIS A 21 -0.47 36.13 -30.36
CA HIS A 21 0.06 35.81 -29.02
C HIS A 21 -1.00 35.19 -28.08
N PHE A 22 -2.27 35.55 -28.23
CA PHE A 22 -3.35 35.12 -27.35
C PHE A 22 -3.64 33.61 -27.42
N ILE A 23 -3.75 33.05 -28.63
CA ILE A 23 -4.01 31.60 -28.83
C ILE A 23 -2.86 30.75 -28.29
N SER A 24 -1.62 31.18 -28.54
CA SER A 24 -0.43 30.47 -28.07
C SER A 24 -0.34 30.47 -26.55
N PHE A 25 -0.78 31.54 -25.90
CA PHE A 25 -0.80 31.65 -24.43
C PHE A 25 -1.81 30.68 -23.82
N ILE A 26 -3.03 30.62 -24.36
CA ILE A 26 -4.09 29.72 -23.86
C ILE A 26 -3.68 28.25 -23.99
N ALA A 27 -3.11 27.87 -25.14
CA ALA A 27 -2.60 26.52 -25.34
C ALA A 27 -1.47 26.17 -24.35
N LEU A 28 -0.56 27.12 -24.08
CA LEU A 28 0.50 26.96 -23.09
C LEU A 28 -0.06 26.77 -21.68
N VAL A 29 -1.00 27.60 -21.25
CA VAL A 29 -1.63 27.50 -19.93
C VAL A 29 -2.31 26.15 -19.74
N SER A 30 -3.00 25.63 -20.76
CA SER A 30 -3.62 24.30 -20.69
C SER A 30 -2.61 23.17 -20.70
N MET A 31 -1.53 23.27 -21.48
CA MET A 31 -0.44 22.30 -21.43
C MET A 31 0.21 22.27 -20.04
N ILE A 32 0.47 23.44 -19.43
CA ILE A 32 1.01 23.54 -18.07
C ILE A 32 0.03 22.98 -17.04
N GLY A 33 -1.25 23.31 -17.14
CA GLY A 33 -2.28 22.79 -16.23
C GLY A 33 -2.37 21.27 -16.27
N LEU A 34 -2.37 20.66 -17.46
CA LEU A 34 -2.36 19.21 -17.61
C LEU A 34 -1.04 18.59 -17.13
N MET A 35 0.09 19.21 -17.47
CA MET A 35 1.43 18.77 -17.02
C MET A 35 1.52 18.73 -15.50
N LEU A 36 1.11 19.79 -14.82
CA LEU A 36 1.11 19.87 -13.36
C LEU A 36 0.13 18.87 -12.75
N GLY A 37 -1.07 18.72 -13.33
CA GLY A 37 -2.04 17.73 -12.87
C GLY A 37 -1.48 16.31 -12.90
N VAL A 38 -0.90 15.89 -14.03
CA VAL A 38 -0.27 14.56 -14.18
C VAL A 38 0.93 14.40 -13.26
N ALA A 39 1.80 15.42 -13.15
CA ALA A 39 2.96 15.37 -12.28
C ALA A 39 2.58 15.21 -10.80
N VAL A 40 1.58 15.96 -10.33
CA VAL A 40 1.06 15.88 -8.96
C VAL A 40 0.42 14.52 -8.71
N LEU A 41 -0.38 13.98 -9.64
CA LEU A 41 -1.01 12.67 -9.51
C LEU A 41 0.04 11.56 -9.30
N ILE A 42 1.09 11.53 -10.14
CA ILE A 42 2.18 10.55 -10.02
C ILE A 42 2.92 10.72 -8.70
N THR A 43 3.24 11.96 -8.32
CA THR A 43 4.00 12.25 -7.10
C THR A 43 3.24 11.84 -5.85
N VAL A 44 1.96 12.23 -5.74
CA VAL A 44 1.12 11.91 -4.58
C VAL A 44 0.91 10.40 -4.44
N LEU A 45 0.60 9.69 -5.53
CA LEU A 45 0.46 8.23 -5.47
C LEU A 45 1.78 7.55 -5.08
N SER A 46 2.92 8.04 -5.57
CA SER A 46 4.23 7.47 -5.19
C SER A 46 4.53 7.68 -3.70
N VAL A 47 4.19 8.84 -3.14
CA VAL A 47 4.31 9.10 -1.69
C VAL A 47 3.38 8.16 -0.91
N MET A 48 2.13 7.99 -1.35
CA MET A 48 1.19 7.06 -0.71
C MET A 48 1.67 5.62 -0.74
N ASN A 49 2.22 5.16 -1.87
CA ASN A 49 2.81 3.83 -1.98
C ASN A 49 4.00 3.67 -1.02
N GLY A 50 4.86 4.68 -0.91
CA GLY A 50 5.97 4.69 0.03
C GLY A 50 5.52 4.64 1.48
N PHE A 51 4.47 5.40 1.83
CA PHE A 51 3.86 5.39 3.15
C PHE A 51 3.23 4.03 3.48
N ASP A 52 2.49 3.45 2.53
CA ASP A 52 1.93 2.09 2.65
C ASP A 52 3.00 1.04 2.94
N ARG A 53 4.14 1.11 2.24
CA ARG A 53 5.28 0.22 2.46
C ARG A 53 5.87 0.40 3.87
N GLU A 54 6.05 1.64 4.29
CA GLU A 54 6.64 1.96 5.60
C GLU A 54 5.74 1.52 6.75
N LEU A 55 4.42 1.77 6.64
CA LEU A 55 3.41 1.29 7.56
C LEU A 55 3.42 -0.24 7.67
N LYS A 56 3.42 -0.94 6.53
CA LYS A 56 3.45 -2.41 6.48
C LYS A 56 4.70 -2.99 7.13
N ASN A 57 5.87 -2.39 6.86
CA ASN A 57 7.13 -2.95 7.31
C ASN A 57 7.41 -2.66 8.80
N ARG A 58 7.15 -1.44 9.27
CA ARG A 58 7.57 -1.00 10.61
C ARG A 58 6.49 -1.12 11.66
N VAL A 59 5.26 -0.74 11.32
CA VAL A 59 4.16 -0.71 12.30
C VAL A 59 3.48 -2.08 12.35
N LEU A 60 3.21 -2.66 11.18
CA LEU A 60 2.40 -3.88 11.06
C LEU A 60 3.23 -5.15 10.81
N GLY A 61 4.54 -5.03 10.59
CA GLY A 61 5.43 -6.16 10.29
C GLY A 61 5.62 -7.14 11.45
N MET A 62 5.33 -6.70 12.68
CA MET A 62 5.44 -7.49 13.91
C MET A 62 4.09 -8.01 14.40
N VAL A 63 2.97 -7.50 13.86
CA VAL A 63 1.62 -7.88 14.27
C VAL A 63 1.15 -9.08 13.45
N PRO A 64 0.52 -10.10 14.07
CA PRO A 64 -0.14 -11.16 13.32
C PRO A 64 -1.16 -10.56 12.34
N GLN A 65 -0.95 -10.79 11.04
CA GLN A 65 -1.74 -10.17 9.99
C GLN A 65 -3.16 -10.73 9.94
N ALA A 66 -3.27 -12.06 9.91
CA ALA A 66 -4.51 -12.79 9.97
C ALA A 66 -4.29 -14.13 10.69
N THR A 67 -5.31 -14.61 11.38
CA THR A 67 -5.32 -15.86 12.12
C THR A 67 -6.64 -16.56 11.92
N ILE A 68 -6.57 -17.86 11.65
CA ILE A 68 -7.71 -18.77 11.64
C ILE A 68 -7.59 -19.66 12.88
N SER A 69 -8.55 -19.57 13.77
CA SER A 69 -8.59 -20.31 15.02
C SER A 69 -9.73 -21.30 15.03
N SER A 70 -9.64 -22.29 15.92
CA SER A 70 -10.70 -23.25 16.17
C SER A 70 -10.92 -23.43 17.67
N ASP A 71 -12.14 -23.74 18.05
CA ASP A 71 -12.48 -24.18 19.41
C ASP A 71 -11.82 -25.54 19.76
N TYR A 72 -11.39 -26.30 18.74
CA TYR A 72 -10.77 -27.61 18.89
C TYR A 72 -9.31 -27.59 18.43
N MET A 73 -8.51 -28.53 18.95
CA MET A 73 -7.15 -28.74 18.45
C MET A 73 -7.19 -29.19 16.99
N LEU A 74 -6.51 -28.42 16.14
CA LEU A 74 -6.25 -28.74 14.75
C LEU A 74 -5.20 -29.84 14.73
N THR A 75 -5.62 -31.09 14.54
CA THR A 75 -4.71 -32.24 14.48
C THR A 75 -4.20 -32.49 13.06
N ASP A 76 -4.89 -31.97 12.04
CA ASP A 76 -4.63 -32.13 10.61
C ASP A 76 -4.12 -30.85 9.94
N TRP A 77 -3.56 -29.91 10.71
CA TRP A 77 -3.05 -28.62 10.22
C TRP A 77 -2.05 -28.78 9.07
N GLN A 78 -1.28 -29.87 9.02
CA GLN A 78 -0.33 -30.17 7.94
C GLN A 78 -1.02 -30.32 6.58
N ARG A 79 -2.27 -30.79 6.56
CA ARG A 79 -3.09 -30.92 5.35
C ARG A 79 -3.85 -29.64 5.02
N MET A 80 -4.17 -28.84 6.04
CA MET A 80 -4.88 -27.57 5.89
C MET A 80 -3.97 -26.48 5.30
N ILE A 81 -2.74 -26.34 5.82
CA ILE A 81 -1.81 -25.28 5.42
C ILE A 81 -1.62 -25.19 3.89
N PRO A 82 -1.32 -26.29 3.17
CA PRO A 82 -1.16 -26.22 1.71
C PRO A 82 -2.42 -25.75 0.97
N LYS A 83 -3.62 -26.05 1.48
CA LYS A 83 -4.88 -25.58 0.89
C LYS A 83 -5.11 -24.09 1.14
N ILE A 84 -4.71 -23.61 2.32
CA ILE A 84 -4.79 -22.19 2.67
C ILE A 84 -3.76 -21.38 1.87
N GLU A 85 -2.54 -21.91 1.69
CA GLU A 85 -1.49 -21.28 0.87
C GLU A 85 -1.86 -21.18 -0.63
N GLN A 86 -2.84 -21.94 -1.11
CA GLN A 86 -3.34 -21.83 -2.49
C GLN A 86 -4.33 -20.68 -2.70
N ARG A 87 -4.79 -20.04 -1.61
CA ARG A 87 -5.73 -18.91 -1.72
C ARG A 87 -5.03 -17.65 -2.23
N PRO A 88 -5.72 -16.82 -3.03
CA PRO A 88 -5.19 -15.53 -3.44
C PRO A 88 -4.72 -14.71 -2.22
N HIS A 89 -3.65 -13.95 -2.39
CA HIS A 89 -3.10 -13.05 -1.36
C HIS A 89 -2.43 -13.73 -0.15
N VAL A 90 -2.50 -15.05 0.02
CA VAL A 90 -1.79 -15.78 1.08
C VAL A 90 -0.37 -16.13 0.62
N GLN A 91 0.65 -15.56 1.28
CA GLN A 91 2.06 -15.85 1.00
C GLN A 91 2.61 -17.03 1.81
N GLY A 92 2.00 -17.33 2.97
CA GLY A 92 2.42 -18.42 3.83
C GLY A 92 1.46 -18.62 4.99
N ALA A 93 1.48 -19.82 5.55
CA ALA A 93 0.73 -20.15 6.76
C ALA A 93 1.56 -20.99 7.73
N ALA A 94 1.32 -20.79 9.03
CA ALA A 94 2.01 -21.56 10.08
C ALA A 94 1.05 -21.91 11.23
N PRO A 95 1.19 -23.13 11.79
CA PRO A 95 0.43 -23.53 12.96
C PRO A 95 1.02 -22.86 14.21
N PHE A 96 0.17 -22.43 15.14
CA PHE A 96 0.63 -22.02 16.46
C PHE A 96 -0.39 -22.31 17.56
N THR A 97 0.13 -22.35 18.78
CA THR A 97 -0.63 -22.48 20.03
C THR A 97 -0.10 -21.44 21.00
N GLN A 98 -0.96 -20.58 21.54
CA GLN A 98 -0.54 -19.49 22.40
C GLN A 98 -0.72 -19.84 23.87
N LEU A 99 0.30 -19.60 24.69
CA LEU A 99 0.23 -19.68 26.15
C LEU A 99 0.53 -18.31 26.75
N GLN A 100 -0.15 -17.98 27.85
CA GLN A 100 0.14 -16.78 28.63
C GLN A 100 0.58 -17.20 30.03
N GLY A 101 1.67 -16.62 30.52
CA GLY A 101 2.21 -16.98 31.83
C GLY A 101 3.22 -15.98 32.37
N MET A 102 3.94 -16.42 33.40
CA MET A 102 5.02 -15.66 34.01
C MET A 102 6.30 -16.46 33.94
N LEU A 103 7.41 -15.82 33.59
CA LEU A 103 8.74 -16.37 33.74
C LEU A 103 9.31 -15.99 35.09
N THR A 104 9.94 -16.96 35.74
CA THR A 104 10.65 -16.76 37.00
C THR A 104 12.09 -17.26 36.88
N ALA A 105 13.01 -16.39 37.28
CA ALA A 105 14.44 -16.65 37.31
C ALA A 105 15.10 -15.74 38.36
N GLN A 106 15.98 -16.31 39.19
CA GLN A 106 16.78 -15.55 40.17
C GLN A 106 15.96 -14.59 41.06
N GLY A 107 14.73 -14.97 41.44
CA GLY A 107 13.84 -14.13 42.26
C GLY A 107 13.15 -12.99 41.50
N ARG A 108 13.40 -12.82 40.19
CA ARG A 108 12.68 -11.89 39.31
C ARG A 108 11.54 -12.61 38.60
N VAL A 109 10.49 -11.84 38.29
CA VAL A 109 9.29 -12.31 37.59
C VAL A 109 8.99 -11.38 36.42
N SER A 110 8.67 -11.94 35.26
CA SER A 110 8.21 -11.20 34.09
C SER A 110 7.01 -11.89 33.46
N GLY A 111 5.99 -11.13 33.05
CA GLY A 111 4.91 -11.67 32.23
C GLY A 111 5.42 -12.06 30.84
N ILE A 112 4.82 -13.08 30.22
CA ILE A 112 5.18 -13.52 28.87
C ILE A 112 3.97 -14.09 28.11
N LEU A 113 3.94 -13.84 26.80
CA LEU A 113 3.17 -14.58 25.81
C LEU A 113 4.10 -15.54 25.08
N VAL A 114 3.85 -16.84 25.23
CA VAL A 114 4.65 -17.90 24.62
C VAL A 114 3.90 -18.49 23.43
N ASN A 115 4.49 -18.45 22.24
CA ASN A 115 3.96 -19.10 21.05
C ASN A 115 4.63 -20.46 20.85
N GLY A 116 3.84 -21.53 20.94
CA GLY A 116 4.22 -22.85 20.46
C GLY A 116 4.16 -22.87 18.94
N ILE A 117 5.29 -23.14 18.28
CA ILE A 117 5.45 -23.04 16.83
C ILE A 117 6.10 -24.29 16.24
N ASP A 118 5.89 -24.49 14.93
CA ASP A 118 6.74 -25.36 14.12
C ASP A 118 7.79 -24.50 13.39
N PRO A 119 9.11 -24.66 13.67
CA PRO A 119 10.16 -23.83 13.09
C PRO A 119 10.17 -23.79 11.55
N LYS A 120 9.77 -24.89 10.89
CA LYS A 120 9.77 -24.97 9.42
C LYS A 120 8.70 -24.05 8.83
N TYR A 121 7.53 -23.99 9.44
CA TYR A 121 6.43 -23.16 8.96
C TYR A 121 6.54 -21.72 9.47
N GLU A 122 7.00 -21.51 10.70
CA GLU A 122 7.13 -20.17 11.28
C GLU A 122 8.03 -19.26 10.44
N LYS A 123 9.12 -19.81 9.88
CA LYS A 123 10.03 -19.10 8.97
C LYS A 123 9.35 -18.49 7.73
N LYS A 124 8.20 -19.02 7.31
CA LYS A 124 7.43 -18.49 6.18
C LYS A 124 6.62 -17.25 6.57
N VAL A 125 6.15 -17.19 7.81
CA VAL A 125 5.19 -16.16 8.25
C VAL A 125 5.80 -15.10 9.17
N SER A 126 6.95 -15.37 9.77
CA SER A 126 7.59 -14.51 10.77
C SER A 126 8.99 -14.06 10.36
N ILE A 127 9.35 -12.84 10.76
CA ILE A 127 10.68 -12.24 10.54
C ILE A 127 11.70 -12.62 11.61
N ILE A 128 11.29 -13.36 12.65
CA ILE A 128 12.12 -13.66 13.83
C ILE A 128 13.44 -14.36 13.48
N GLN A 129 13.44 -15.27 12.50
CA GLN A 129 14.65 -15.98 12.07
C GLN A 129 15.77 -15.00 11.65
N ASN A 130 15.40 -13.88 11.03
CA ASN A 130 16.34 -12.87 10.54
C ASN A 130 16.84 -11.93 11.65
N HIS A 131 16.27 -12.03 12.85
CA HIS A 131 16.52 -11.16 14.00
C HIS A 131 17.04 -11.95 15.21
N MET A 132 17.55 -13.16 15.00
CA MET A 132 18.21 -13.95 16.03
C MET A 132 19.57 -13.32 16.38
N VAL A 133 19.78 -13.04 17.67
CA VAL A 133 21.06 -12.56 18.22
C VAL A 133 21.96 -13.74 18.60
N ALA A 134 21.37 -14.80 19.13
CA ALA A 134 22.06 -16.03 19.51
C ALA A 134 21.14 -17.25 19.35
N GLY A 135 21.70 -18.42 19.03
CA GLY A 135 20.94 -19.65 18.80
C GLY A 135 20.15 -19.64 17.48
N SER A 136 19.16 -20.53 17.35
CA SER A 136 18.33 -20.67 16.14
C SER A 136 16.94 -21.19 16.50
N LEU A 137 15.91 -20.83 15.71
CA LEU A 137 14.58 -21.43 15.80
C LEU A 137 14.61 -22.95 15.67
N ASP A 138 15.56 -23.50 14.90
CA ASP A 138 15.69 -24.94 14.67
C ASP A 138 16.11 -25.72 15.94
N HIS A 139 16.53 -25.03 17.00
CA HIS A 139 16.80 -25.63 18.30
C HIS A 139 15.53 -25.90 19.12
N LEU A 140 14.37 -25.42 18.68
CA LEU A 140 13.08 -25.78 19.29
C LEU A 140 12.67 -27.19 18.89
N LYS A 141 13.17 -28.17 19.64
CA LYS A 141 12.84 -29.60 19.46
C LYS A 141 11.77 -30.04 20.43
N SER A 142 10.84 -30.87 19.96
CA SER A 142 9.77 -31.41 20.78
C SER A 142 10.28 -32.31 21.89
N GLY A 143 9.77 -32.10 23.11
CA GLY A 143 10.11 -32.83 24.33
C GLY A 143 11.35 -32.30 25.05
N GLU A 144 12.15 -31.43 24.41
CA GLU A 144 13.39 -30.89 25.01
C GLU A 144 13.11 -29.67 25.90
N TYR A 145 11.92 -29.06 25.80
CA TYR A 145 11.56 -27.86 26.56
C TYR A 145 12.61 -26.74 26.40
N GLY A 146 12.98 -26.49 25.14
CA GLY A 146 13.71 -25.30 24.73
C GLY A 146 12.79 -24.09 24.62
N ILE A 147 13.26 -22.92 25.03
CA ILE A 147 12.56 -21.64 24.87
C ILE A 147 13.47 -20.62 24.18
N ILE A 148 12.88 -19.83 23.29
CA ILE A 148 13.53 -18.68 22.66
C ILE A 148 12.88 -17.41 23.22
N LEU A 149 13.70 -16.48 23.70
CA LEU A 149 13.25 -15.27 24.38
C LEU A 149 13.77 -14.00 23.70
N GLY A 150 13.08 -12.89 23.89
CA GLY A 150 13.54 -11.59 23.42
C GLY A 150 14.69 -11.04 24.28
N LYS A 151 15.56 -10.25 23.66
CA LYS A 151 16.77 -9.72 24.29
C LYS A 151 16.48 -8.87 25.53
N SER A 152 15.51 -7.96 25.44
CA SER A 152 15.10 -7.12 26.59
C SER A 152 14.66 -7.95 27.80
N MET A 153 14.03 -9.10 27.56
CA MET A 153 13.59 -10.01 28.61
C MET A 153 14.75 -10.80 29.22
N THR A 154 15.67 -11.31 28.41
CA THR A 154 16.87 -11.99 28.93
C THR A 154 17.77 -11.03 29.71
N ASP A 155 17.97 -9.81 29.20
CA ASP A 155 18.75 -8.76 29.87
C ASP A 155 18.10 -8.35 31.19
N GLY A 156 16.77 -8.14 31.19
CA GLY A 156 16.01 -7.78 32.39
C GLY A 156 16.00 -8.86 33.48
N LEU A 157 16.11 -10.14 33.09
CA LEU A 157 16.19 -11.27 34.02
C LEU A 157 17.63 -11.70 34.34
N GLY A 158 18.64 -11.11 33.69
CA GLY A 158 20.05 -11.47 33.89
C GLY A 158 20.40 -12.87 33.38
N LEU A 159 19.78 -13.29 32.28
CA LEU A 159 19.91 -14.62 31.70
C LEU A 159 20.67 -14.60 30.37
N GLN A 160 21.34 -15.70 30.05
CA GLN A 160 22.08 -15.92 28.82
C GLN A 160 21.62 -17.20 28.11
N LEU A 161 22.12 -17.40 26.89
CA LEU A 161 21.90 -18.63 26.14
C LEU A 161 22.37 -19.84 26.96
N GLY A 162 21.54 -20.87 27.07
CA GLY A 162 21.80 -22.08 27.86
C GLY A 162 21.30 -22.03 29.30
N ASP A 163 20.92 -20.87 29.82
CA ASP A 163 20.37 -20.76 31.16
C ASP A 163 18.98 -21.38 31.26
N LYS A 164 18.59 -21.73 32.50
CA LYS A 164 17.29 -22.32 32.80
C LYS A 164 16.35 -21.26 33.37
N ILE A 165 15.11 -21.31 32.93
CA ILE A 165 14.04 -20.40 33.35
C ILE A 165 12.76 -21.19 33.63
N THR A 166 11.96 -20.75 34.60
CA THR A 166 10.71 -21.44 34.92
C THR A 166 9.52 -20.66 34.36
N LEU A 167 8.75 -21.30 33.49
CA LEU A 167 7.46 -20.79 33.04
C LEU A 167 6.38 -21.24 34.02
N VAL A 168 5.60 -20.27 34.48
CA VAL A 168 4.48 -20.42 35.40
C VAL A 168 3.20 -20.11 34.65
N LEU A 169 2.38 -21.12 34.42
CA LEU A 169 1.10 -20.97 33.73
C LEU A 169 -0.03 -20.86 34.77
N PRO A 170 -0.86 -19.81 34.70
CA PRO A 170 -2.04 -19.65 35.54
C PRO A 170 -3.16 -20.50 34.94
N GLU A 171 -3.18 -21.81 35.18
CA GLU A 171 -4.30 -22.62 34.72
C GLU A 171 -4.84 -23.61 35.74
N ALA A 172 -6.17 -23.53 35.86
CA ALA A 172 -7.08 -24.06 36.86
C ALA A 172 -7.22 -25.58 36.81
N THR A 173 -6.37 -26.29 37.54
CA THR A 173 -6.79 -27.60 38.06
C THR A 173 -7.50 -27.34 39.39
N PRO A 174 -8.82 -27.62 39.53
CA PRO A 174 -9.49 -27.53 40.82
C PRO A 174 -8.79 -28.48 41.79
N SER A 175 -8.22 -27.94 42.86
CA SER A 175 -7.70 -28.73 43.98
C SER A 175 -8.46 -28.35 45.26
N PRO A 176 -8.51 -29.23 46.27
CA PRO A 176 -9.06 -28.89 47.59
C PRO A 176 -8.38 -27.67 48.24
N ALA A 177 -7.19 -27.28 47.77
CA ALA A 177 -6.41 -26.13 48.24
C ALA A 177 -6.49 -24.89 47.30
N GLY A 178 -7.35 -24.89 46.29
CA GLY A 178 -7.50 -23.80 45.32
C GLY A 178 -6.81 -24.05 43.97
N ILE A 179 -6.62 -22.99 43.18
CA ILE A 179 -5.97 -23.02 41.87
C ILE A 179 -4.45 -23.09 42.06
N VAL A 180 -3.84 -24.23 41.73
CA VAL A 180 -2.38 -24.40 41.80
C VAL A 180 -1.77 -24.09 40.42
N PRO A 181 -0.85 -23.13 40.30
CA PRO A 181 -0.21 -22.82 39.03
C PRO A 181 0.72 -23.95 38.57
N ARG A 182 0.89 -24.07 37.25
CA ARG A 182 1.79 -25.07 36.67
C ARG A 182 3.19 -24.48 36.49
N PHE A 183 4.21 -25.20 36.96
CA PHE A 183 5.61 -24.82 36.80
C PHE A 183 6.28 -25.76 35.80
N LYS A 184 6.93 -25.20 34.79
CA LYS A 184 7.82 -25.96 33.91
C LYS A 184 9.13 -25.22 33.69
N ARG A 185 10.24 -25.92 33.89
CA ARG A 185 11.57 -25.40 33.60
C ARG A 185 11.91 -25.62 32.13
N PHE A 186 12.36 -24.55 31.50
CA PHE A 186 12.85 -24.48 30.13
C PHE A 186 14.33 -24.14 30.10
N THR A 187 15.01 -24.48 29.00
CA THR A 187 16.37 -24.05 28.70
C THR A 187 16.34 -23.01 27.58
N ILE A 188 17.07 -21.90 27.72
CA ILE A 188 17.13 -20.86 26.69
C ILE A 188 17.98 -21.36 25.53
N VAL A 189 17.37 -21.61 24.37
CA VAL A 189 18.04 -22.16 23.18
C VAL A 189 18.22 -21.13 22.05
N GLY A 190 17.71 -19.92 22.26
CA GLY A 190 17.94 -18.78 21.38
C GLY A 190 17.46 -17.46 21.98
N ILE A 191 18.01 -16.37 21.46
CA ILE A 191 17.68 -15.00 21.85
C ILE A 191 17.46 -14.19 20.57
N PHE A 192 16.34 -13.47 20.47
CA PHE A 192 16.03 -12.59 19.33
C PHE A 192 15.98 -11.12 19.74
N SER A 193 16.12 -10.21 18.78
CA SER A 193 15.86 -8.78 19.01
C SER A 193 15.22 -8.12 17.80
N ILE A 194 13.95 -7.76 17.94
CA ILE A 194 13.12 -7.11 16.90
C ILE A 194 12.76 -5.68 17.34
N GLY A 195 12.50 -5.48 18.64
CA GLY A 195 12.18 -4.17 19.21
C GLY A 195 11.71 -4.30 20.65
N ALA A 196 11.92 -3.27 21.47
CA ALA A 196 11.74 -3.35 22.93
C ALA A 196 10.36 -3.86 23.39
N GLU A 197 9.29 -3.50 22.67
CA GLU A 197 7.92 -3.93 22.99
C GLU A 197 7.71 -5.44 22.76
N VAL A 198 8.21 -5.98 21.65
CA VAL A 198 8.11 -7.43 21.34
C VAL A 198 9.12 -8.23 22.16
N ASP A 199 10.35 -7.71 22.29
CA ASP A 199 11.46 -8.36 23.00
C ASP A 199 11.17 -8.55 24.50
N GLY A 200 10.32 -7.70 25.08
CA GLY A 200 9.93 -7.76 26.49
C GLY A 200 8.71 -8.63 26.79
N LEU A 201 7.95 -9.06 25.78
CA LEU A 201 6.63 -9.69 25.98
C LEU A 201 6.47 -11.06 25.33
N MET A 202 7.27 -11.40 24.31
CA MET A 202 7.11 -12.64 23.54
C MET A 202 8.22 -13.67 23.75
N GLY A 203 7.84 -14.94 23.71
CA GLY A 203 8.77 -16.08 23.60
C GLY A 203 8.21 -17.20 22.74
N TYR A 204 9.07 -18.15 22.37
CA TYR A 204 8.73 -19.23 21.46
C TYR A 204 9.19 -20.58 22.00
N VAL A 205 8.35 -21.59 21.84
CA VAL A 205 8.63 -22.99 22.20
C VAL A 205 8.19 -23.91 21.08
N SER A 206 8.56 -25.19 21.14
CA SER A 206 8.03 -26.20 20.22
C SER A 206 6.50 -26.32 20.35
N LEU A 207 5.78 -26.39 19.23
CA LEU A 207 4.33 -26.56 19.17
C LEU A 207 3.83 -27.72 20.05
N LYS A 208 4.55 -28.84 20.04
CA LYS A 208 4.22 -30.01 20.86
C LYS A 208 4.42 -29.77 22.35
N ASP A 209 5.43 -28.98 22.73
CA ASP A 209 5.71 -28.67 24.14
C ASP A 209 4.62 -27.73 24.69
N ALA A 210 4.17 -26.79 23.86
CA ALA A 210 3.03 -25.93 24.16
C ALA A 210 1.74 -26.74 24.38
N ALA A 211 1.38 -27.63 23.44
CA ALA A 211 0.20 -28.49 23.58
C ALA A 211 0.28 -29.38 24.84
N THR A 212 1.44 -29.98 25.08
CA THR A 212 1.70 -30.81 26.29
C THR A 212 1.51 -30.00 27.57
N LEU A 213 2.01 -28.76 27.61
CA LEU A 213 1.87 -27.89 28.77
C LEU A 213 0.43 -27.52 29.06
N LEU A 214 -0.37 -27.29 28.03
CA LEU A 214 -1.80 -27.04 28.15
C LEU A 214 -2.61 -28.32 28.44
N ARG A 215 -1.99 -29.52 28.40
CA ARG A 215 -2.67 -30.84 28.46
C ARG A 215 -3.68 -31.03 27.32
N LEU A 216 -3.36 -30.50 26.16
CA LEU A 216 -4.15 -30.65 24.94
C LEU A 216 -3.53 -31.74 24.05
N PRO A 217 -4.33 -32.39 23.18
CA PRO A 217 -3.81 -33.31 22.18
C PRO A 217 -2.76 -32.65 21.28
N ASP A 218 -1.89 -33.47 20.67
CA ASP A 218 -0.94 -33.01 19.67
C ASP A 218 -1.68 -32.27 18.54
N GLY A 219 -1.39 -30.99 18.33
CA GLY A 219 -2.09 -30.15 17.37
C GLY A 219 -1.77 -28.67 17.55
N ALA A 220 -2.44 -27.84 16.74
CA ALA A 220 -2.40 -26.39 16.85
C ALA A 220 -3.76 -25.83 17.23
N GLN A 221 -3.84 -24.74 17.97
CA GLN A 221 -5.12 -24.05 18.20
C GLN A 221 -5.49 -23.13 17.03
N SER A 222 -4.46 -22.62 16.35
CA SER A 222 -4.61 -21.59 15.34
C SER A 222 -3.63 -21.78 14.19
N ILE A 223 -3.98 -21.22 13.04
CA ILE A 223 -3.11 -21.08 11.87
C ILE A 223 -2.98 -19.58 11.61
N ARG A 224 -1.75 -19.06 11.71
CA ARG A 224 -1.43 -17.68 11.35
C ARG A 224 -1.11 -17.59 9.87
N LEU A 225 -1.56 -16.52 9.24
CA LEU A 225 -1.37 -16.25 7.82
C LEU A 225 -0.45 -15.04 7.63
N LYS A 226 0.42 -15.13 6.62
CA LYS A 226 1.14 -14.00 6.05
C LYS A 226 0.51 -13.66 4.71
N LEU A 227 0.19 -12.40 4.53
CA LEU A 227 -0.49 -11.86 3.36
C LEU A 227 0.46 -11.01 2.52
N ASP A 228 0.18 -10.89 1.23
CA ASP A 228 0.87 -9.94 0.34
C ASP A 228 0.48 -8.48 0.62
N ASN A 229 -0.75 -8.29 1.09
CA ASN A 229 -1.30 -7.01 1.46
C ASN A 229 -2.13 -7.15 2.74
N ILE A 230 -1.60 -6.63 3.84
CA ILE A 230 -2.25 -6.70 5.15
C ILE A 230 -3.63 -6.02 5.17
N PHE A 231 -3.88 -5.03 4.31
CA PHE A 231 -5.16 -4.35 4.21
C PHE A 231 -6.28 -5.24 3.65
N LEU A 232 -5.94 -6.37 3.02
CA LEU A 232 -6.91 -7.37 2.54
C LEU A 232 -7.23 -8.44 3.59
N ALA A 233 -6.65 -8.34 4.80
CA ALA A 233 -6.82 -9.37 5.83
C ALA A 233 -8.29 -9.70 6.14
N PRO A 234 -9.21 -8.73 6.30
CA PRO A 234 -10.62 -9.05 6.57
C PRO A 234 -11.26 -9.87 5.44
N GLU A 235 -10.98 -9.52 4.18
CA GLU A 235 -11.52 -10.21 2.99
C GLU A 235 -10.94 -11.62 2.85
N VAL A 236 -9.61 -11.76 3.01
CA VAL A 236 -8.92 -13.05 2.93
C VAL A 236 -9.37 -13.99 4.04
N VAL A 237 -9.54 -13.49 5.26
CA VAL A 237 -10.04 -14.30 6.39
C VAL A 237 -11.43 -14.86 6.08
N GLN A 238 -12.34 -14.04 5.56
CA GLN A 238 -13.67 -14.50 5.17
C GLN A 238 -13.63 -15.51 4.01
N ASP A 239 -12.79 -15.30 2.99
CA ASP A 239 -12.63 -16.26 1.89
C ASP A 239 -12.11 -17.62 2.39
N VAL A 240 -11.11 -17.61 3.28
CA VAL A 240 -10.54 -18.83 3.87
C VAL A 240 -11.62 -19.58 4.68
N LEU A 241 -12.45 -18.86 5.44
CA LEU A 241 -13.54 -19.45 6.22
C LEU A 241 -14.70 -19.98 5.36
N THR A 242 -14.89 -19.49 4.14
CA THR A 242 -16.03 -19.86 3.25
C THR A 242 -16.03 -21.35 2.83
N GLY A 243 -14.98 -22.11 3.12
CA GLY A 243 -14.92 -23.57 2.93
C GLY A 243 -14.63 -24.36 4.20
N MET A 244 -14.69 -23.72 5.37
CA MET A 244 -14.37 -24.34 6.66
C MET A 244 -15.63 -24.65 7.48
N PRO A 245 -15.56 -25.67 8.36
CA PRO A 245 -16.63 -25.95 9.31
C PRO A 245 -16.97 -24.75 10.24
N PRO A 246 -18.19 -24.68 10.78
CA PRO A 246 -18.65 -23.53 11.59
C PRO A 246 -17.89 -23.27 12.91
N TYR A 247 -17.08 -24.23 13.37
CA TYR A 247 -16.27 -24.10 14.58
C TYR A 247 -14.91 -23.42 14.33
N PHE A 248 -14.66 -22.98 13.10
CA PHE A 248 -13.55 -22.11 12.76
C PHE A 248 -14.00 -20.66 12.83
N TYR A 249 -13.14 -19.81 13.40
CA TYR A 249 -13.33 -18.38 13.41
C TYR A 249 -12.04 -17.68 13.03
N GLY A 250 -12.19 -16.54 12.37
CA GLY A 250 -11.07 -15.73 11.93
C GLY A 250 -10.90 -14.51 12.81
N SER A 251 -9.66 -14.08 12.97
CA SER A 251 -9.30 -12.78 13.52
C SER A 251 -8.18 -12.20 12.67
N ASP A 252 -8.13 -10.88 12.59
CA ASP A 252 -7.07 -10.17 11.89
C ASP A 252 -6.65 -8.92 12.68
N TRP A 253 -5.59 -8.29 12.21
CA TRP A 253 -5.02 -7.13 12.88
C TRP A 253 -6.01 -5.97 13.05
N THR A 254 -7.07 -5.86 12.23
CA THR A 254 -8.08 -4.80 12.36
C THR A 254 -8.97 -4.98 13.59
N PHE A 255 -9.07 -6.18 14.18
CA PHE A 255 -9.77 -6.38 15.44
C PHE A 255 -9.04 -5.74 16.61
N THR A 256 -7.71 -5.80 16.62
CA THR A 256 -6.86 -5.25 17.68
C THR A 256 -6.49 -3.79 17.42
N HIS A 257 -6.39 -3.38 16.16
CA HIS A 257 -5.93 -2.06 15.72
C HIS A 257 -6.94 -1.35 14.80
N GLY A 258 -8.24 -1.58 15.00
CA GLY A 258 -9.30 -1.06 14.12
C GLY A 258 -9.30 0.47 13.97
N ASN A 259 -8.94 1.21 15.02
CA ASN A 259 -8.80 2.66 14.95
C ASN A 259 -7.73 3.09 13.95
N LEU A 260 -6.59 2.41 13.92
CA LEU A 260 -5.51 2.66 12.97
C LEU A 260 -5.93 2.29 11.55
N PHE A 261 -6.57 1.13 11.37
CA PHE A 261 -7.11 0.71 10.07
C PHE A 261 -8.09 1.75 9.51
N ASN A 262 -9.07 2.17 10.32
CA ASN A 262 -10.06 3.16 9.91
C ASN A 262 -9.43 4.51 9.56
N ALA A 263 -8.44 4.95 10.34
CA ALA A 263 -7.69 6.18 10.05
C ALA A 263 -6.96 6.11 8.70
N ILE A 264 -6.25 5.01 8.43
CA ILE A 264 -5.55 4.80 7.16
C ILE A 264 -6.53 4.77 5.98
N GLN A 265 -7.66 4.07 6.14
CA GLN A 265 -8.68 4.00 5.09
C GLN A 265 -9.33 5.36 4.82
N MET A 266 -9.61 6.14 5.87
CA MET A 266 -10.12 7.50 5.74
C MET A 266 -9.11 8.41 5.03
N GLU A 267 -7.82 8.33 5.38
CA GLU A 267 -6.75 9.08 4.73
C GLU A 267 -6.65 8.74 3.23
N LYS A 268 -6.65 7.45 2.89
CA LYS A 268 -6.66 6.99 1.49
C LYS A 268 -7.88 7.50 0.73
N ALA A 269 -9.07 7.46 1.34
CA ALA A 269 -10.29 7.96 0.72
C ALA A 269 -10.22 9.47 0.46
N MET A 270 -9.70 10.25 1.42
CA MET A 270 -9.51 11.69 1.27
C MET A 270 -8.51 12.01 0.16
N VAL A 271 -7.36 11.32 0.11
CA VAL A 271 -6.38 11.50 -0.97
C VAL A 271 -6.98 11.13 -2.32
N SER A 272 -7.71 10.01 -2.41
CA SER A 272 -8.40 9.61 -3.65
C SER A 272 -9.41 10.66 -4.12
N LEU A 273 -10.17 11.27 -3.20
CA LEU A 273 -11.10 12.35 -3.51
C LEU A 273 -10.37 13.59 -4.05
N LEU A 274 -9.24 13.98 -3.42
CA LEU A 274 -8.42 15.09 -3.89
C LEU A 274 -7.85 14.83 -5.29
N LEU A 275 -7.33 13.62 -5.53
CA LEU A 275 -6.81 13.23 -6.85
C LEU A 275 -7.93 13.26 -7.91
N PHE A 276 -9.12 12.77 -7.59
CA PHE A 276 -10.28 12.87 -8.47
C PHE A 276 -10.62 14.33 -8.82
N LEU A 277 -10.63 15.23 -7.83
CA LEU A 277 -10.87 16.66 -8.06
C LEU A 277 -9.79 17.30 -8.94
N ILE A 278 -8.51 16.94 -8.75
CA ILE A 278 -7.40 17.43 -9.59
C ILE A 278 -7.61 17.02 -11.05
N VAL A 279 -7.97 15.75 -11.29
CA VAL A 279 -8.27 15.24 -12.64
C VAL A 279 -9.46 15.98 -13.26
N LEU A 280 -10.53 16.21 -12.48
CA LEU A 280 -11.72 16.92 -12.93
C LEU A 280 -11.39 18.36 -13.36
N VAL A 281 -10.64 19.10 -12.53
CA VAL A 281 -10.20 20.47 -12.82
C VAL A 281 -9.31 20.53 -14.06
N ALA A 282 -8.39 19.56 -14.22
CA ALA A 282 -7.53 19.47 -15.40
C ALA A 282 -8.34 19.20 -16.68
N ALA A 283 -9.33 18.30 -16.63
CA ALA A 283 -10.20 18.01 -17.78
C ALA A 283 -11.04 19.25 -18.17
N PHE A 284 -11.60 19.97 -17.19
CA PHE A 284 -12.37 21.19 -17.44
C PHE A 284 -11.51 22.31 -18.05
N ASN A 285 -10.24 22.42 -17.65
CA ASN A 285 -9.30 23.37 -18.24
C ASN A 285 -9.12 23.11 -19.75
N ILE A 286 -8.94 21.84 -20.15
CA ILE A 286 -8.81 21.46 -21.56
C ILE A 286 -10.06 21.84 -22.36
N VAL A 287 -11.25 21.52 -21.84
CA VAL A 287 -12.52 21.87 -22.51
C VAL A 287 -12.62 23.38 -22.70
N SER A 288 -12.40 24.15 -21.63
CA SER A 288 -12.53 25.61 -21.64
C SER A 288 -11.55 26.27 -22.61
N SER A 289 -10.32 25.79 -22.63
CA SER A 289 -9.26 26.24 -23.53
C SER A 289 -9.58 25.96 -24.99
N LEU A 290 -10.00 24.74 -25.32
CA LEU A 290 -10.36 24.39 -26.70
C LEU A 290 -11.59 25.15 -27.19
N VAL A 291 -12.60 25.36 -26.33
CA VAL A 291 -13.74 26.22 -26.67
C VAL A 291 -13.25 27.62 -27.02
N MET A 292 -12.36 28.19 -26.21
CA MET A 292 -11.80 29.52 -26.43
C MET A 292 -11.05 29.61 -27.77
N VAL A 293 -10.21 28.62 -28.08
CA VAL A 293 -9.49 28.53 -29.36
C VAL A 293 -10.46 28.44 -30.54
N VAL A 294 -11.53 27.66 -30.42
CA VAL A 294 -12.57 27.54 -31.47
C VAL A 294 -13.27 28.89 -31.71
N THR A 295 -13.57 29.64 -30.64
CA THR A 295 -14.17 30.98 -30.76
C THR A 295 -13.24 31.98 -31.43
N ASP A 296 -11.95 31.97 -31.09
CA ASP A 296 -10.96 32.86 -31.71
C ASP A 296 -10.73 32.52 -33.19
N LYS A 297 -10.86 31.23 -33.54
CA LYS A 297 -10.68 30.71 -34.91
C LYS A 297 -11.95 30.67 -35.75
N LYS A 298 -13.03 31.36 -35.37
CA LYS A 298 -14.30 31.38 -36.12
C LYS A 298 -14.15 31.80 -37.58
N ALA A 299 -13.41 32.88 -37.85
CA ALA A 299 -13.16 33.36 -39.23
C ALA A 299 -12.37 32.33 -40.06
N ASP A 300 -11.28 31.80 -39.50
CA ASP A 300 -10.48 30.74 -40.14
C ASP A 300 -11.33 29.49 -40.47
N ILE A 301 -12.24 29.10 -39.58
CA ILE A 301 -13.18 27.99 -39.79
C ILE A 301 -14.14 28.31 -40.95
N ALA A 302 -14.67 29.53 -41.00
CA ALA A 302 -15.58 29.97 -42.05
C ALA A 302 -14.90 29.94 -43.43
N ILE A 303 -13.66 30.43 -43.53
CA ILE A 303 -12.85 30.39 -44.77
C ILE A 303 -12.62 28.94 -45.22
N LEU A 304 -12.23 28.04 -44.31
CA LEU A 304 -12.05 26.63 -44.66
C LEU A 304 -13.36 26.00 -45.15
N ARG A 305 -14.50 26.38 -44.55
CA ARG A 305 -15.84 25.89 -44.92
C ARG A 305 -16.28 26.43 -46.29
N THR A 306 -15.98 27.69 -46.64
CA THR A 306 -16.28 28.24 -47.97
C THR A 306 -15.39 27.62 -49.06
N LEU A 307 -14.16 27.23 -48.73
CA LEU A 307 -13.27 26.46 -49.59
C LEU A 307 -13.67 24.97 -49.74
N GLY A 308 -14.75 24.53 -49.10
CA GLY A 308 -15.30 23.17 -49.24
C GLY A 308 -14.96 22.18 -48.12
N ALA A 309 -14.37 22.62 -47.00
CA ALA A 309 -14.11 21.73 -45.87
C ALA A 309 -15.44 21.22 -45.25
N SER A 310 -15.56 19.89 -45.13
CA SER A 310 -16.73 19.28 -44.47
C SER A 310 -16.71 19.51 -42.94
N PRO A 311 -17.87 19.48 -42.25
CA PRO A 311 -17.94 19.58 -40.79
C PRO A 311 -17.07 18.52 -40.08
N ALA A 312 -16.98 17.31 -40.66
CA ALA A 312 -16.12 16.25 -40.17
C ALA A 312 -14.63 16.60 -40.28
N THR A 313 -14.22 17.32 -41.32
CA THR A 313 -12.83 17.79 -41.49
C THR A 313 -12.49 18.82 -40.42
N ILE A 314 -13.38 19.78 -40.17
CA ILE A 314 -13.21 20.77 -39.08
C ILE A 314 -13.14 20.08 -37.72
N THR A 315 -14.02 19.12 -37.44
CA THR A 315 -14.00 18.35 -36.20
C THR A 315 -12.65 17.65 -36.01
N ARG A 316 -12.14 16.98 -37.04
CA ARG A 316 -10.84 16.28 -36.99
C ARG A 316 -9.66 17.24 -36.76
N ILE A 317 -9.69 18.45 -37.31
CA ILE A 317 -8.64 19.46 -37.10
C ILE A 317 -8.52 19.81 -35.61
N PHE A 318 -9.64 20.15 -34.97
CA PHE A 318 -9.64 20.53 -33.56
C PHE A 318 -9.43 19.34 -32.61
N MET A 319 -9.88 18.13 -32.98
CA MET A 319 -9.54 16.92 -32.24
C MET A 319 -8.03 16.65 -32.28
N VAL A 320 -7.37 16.78 -33.44
CA VAL A 320 -5.92 16.66 -33.57
C VAL A 320 -5.23 17.70 -32.68
N GLN A 321 -5.63 18.96 -32.75
CA GLN A 321 -5.02 20.04 -31.97
C GLN A 321 -5.11 19.76 -30.46
N GLY A 322 -6.30 19.40 -29.96
CA GLY A 322 -6.50 19.07 -28.55
C GLY A 322 -5.76 17.81 -28.13
N THR A 323 -5.67 16.80 -29.00
CA THR A 323 -4.91 15.57 -28.72
C THR A 323 -3.42 15.86 -28.61
N VAL A 324 -2.87 16.73 -29.45
CA VAL A 324 -1.44 17.12 -29.37
C VAL A 324 -1.15 17.85 -28.06
N ILE A 325 -2.02 18.78 -27.64
CA ILE A 325 -1.93 19.46 -26.35
C ILE A 325 -1.99 18.43 -25.21
N GLY A 326 -2.93 17.49 -25.29
CA GLY A 326 -3.10 16.40 -24.33
C GLY A 326 -1.87 15.51 -24.20
N VAL A 327 -1.29 15.11 -25.34
CA VAL A 327 -0.10 14.25 -25.40
C VAL A 327 1.13 14.97 -24.85
N ILE A 328 1.39 16.21 -25.28
CA ILE A 328 2.55 16.97 -24.80
C ILE A 328 2.44 17.21 -23.30
N GLY A 329 1.30 17.71 -22.82
CA GLY A 329 1.08 17.96 -21.40
C GLY A 329 1.17 16.68 -20.57
N THR A 330 0.61 15.56 -21.05
CA THR A 330 0.68 14.28 -20.31
C THR A 330 2.09 13.74 -20.27
N ILE A 331 2.84 13.75 -21.39
CA ILE A 331 4.21 13.24 -21.42
C ILE A 331 5.14 14.11 -20.58
N SER A 332 5.08 15.44 -20.74
CA SER A 332 5.90 16.35 -19.93
C SER A 332 5.54 16.24 -18.45
N GLY A 333 4.25 16.08 -18.13
CA GLY A 333 3.77 15.86 -16.77
C GLY A 333 4.23 14.51 -16.20
N ALA A 334 4.25 13.46 -17.01
CA ALA A 334 4.74 12.15 -16.60
C ALA A 334 6.24 12.18 -16.29
N VAL A 335 7.04 12.80 -17.17
CA VAL A 335 8.49 12.98 -16.94
C VAL A 335 8.73 13.78 -15.67
N LEU A 336 8.04 14.92 -15.51
CA LEU A 336 8.16 15.76 -14.31
C LEU A 336 7.72 15.00 -13.05
N GLY A 337 6.61 14.28 -13.11
CA GLY A 337 6.08 13.49 -12.00
C GLY A 337 7.01 12.35 -11.57
N VAL A 338 7.62 11.64 -12.53
CA VAL A 338 8.61 10.59 -12.24
C VAL A 338 9.86 11.20 -11.58
N VAL A 339 10.36 12.32 -12.10
CA VAL A 339 11.52 13.03 -11.52
C VAL A 339 11.21 13.51 -10.10
N LEU A 340 10.04 14.11 -9.89
CA LEU A 340 9.61 14.55 -8.57
C LEU A 340 9.44 13.37 -7.62
N ALA A 341 8.72 12.32 -8.01
CA ALA A 341 8.49 11.14 -7.18
C ALA A 341 9.79 10.47 -6.71
N THR A 342 10.81 10.39 -7.57
CA THR A 342 12.11 9.80 -7.24
C THR A 342 13.02 10.73 -6.45
N SER A 343 12.84 12.05 -6.55
CA SER A 343 13.70 13.05 -5.91
C SER A 343 13.08 13.73 -4.70
N ILE A 344 11.79 13.48 -4.39
CA ILE A 344 11.03 14.23 -3.38
C ILE A 344 11.68 14.18 -2.00
N SER A 345 12.19 13.01 -1.60
CA SER A 345 12.86 12.82 -0.31
C SER A 345 14.12 13.69 -0.22
N SER A 346 14.91 13.75 -1.30
CA SER A 346 16.12 14.57 -1.38
C SER A 346 15.81 16.07 -1.40
N ILE A 347 14.78 16.47 -2.16
CA ILE A 347 14.32 17.87 -2.23
C ILE A 347 13.89 18.34 -0.84
N LEU A 348 13.06 17.54 -0.14
CA LEU A 348 12.59 17.90 1.19
C LEU A 348 13.73 17.92 2.21
N GLY A 349 14.68 16.98 2.15
CA GLY A 349 15.87 17.02 3.01
C GLY A 349 16.70 18.29 2.82
N TRP A 350 16.87 18.73 1.57
CA TRP A 350 17.56 19.98 1.26
C TRP A 350 16.81 21.21 1.78
N VAL A 351 15.48 21.27 1.59
CA VAL A 351 14.62 22.35 2.11
C VAL A 351 14.68 22.41 3.64
N ASN A 352 14.56 21.25 4.30
CA ASN A 352 14.60 21.10 5.75
C ASN A 352 15.90 21.66 6.34
N ASN A 353 17.05 21.29 5.75
CA ASN A 353 18.37 21.74 6.20
C ASN A 353 18.63 23.23 5.91
N THR A 354 18.12 23.74 4.78
CA THR A 354 18.36 25.12 4.36
C THR A 354 17.50 26.12 5.13
N LEU A 355 16.23 25.77 5.39
CA LEU A 355 15.29 26.63 6.11
C LEU A 355 15.27 26.39 7.62
N GLY A 356 16.03 25.41 8.12
CA GLY A 356 16.03 25.01 9.54
C GLY A 356 14.66 24.55 10.04
N LEU A 357 13.77 24.14 9.13
CA LEU A 357 12.45 23.64 9.47
C LEU A 357 12.66 22.23 10.05
N ASN A 358 12.17 21.97 11.25
CA ASN A 358 12.23 20.65 11.87
C ASN A 358 11.04 19.79 11.41
N LEU A 359 10.83 19.67 10.10
CA LEU A 359 9.62 19.06 9.52
C LEU A 359 9.42 17.60 9.96
N PHE A 360 10.51 16.92 10.30
CA PHE A 360 10.52 15.52 10.69
C PHE A 360 10.82 15.29 12.18
N ALA A 361 10.95 16.33 13.02
CA ALA A 361 11.36 16.13 14.42
C ALA A 361 10.35 15.37 15.29
N ALA A 362 9.08 15.33 14.89
CA ALA A 362 8.04 14.53 15.54
C ALA A 362 7.88 13.12 14.95
N TYR A 363 8.55 12.84 13.83
CA TYR A 363 8.48 11.54 13.14
C TYR A 363 9.78 10.75 13.40
N PHE A 364 9.67 9.44 13.60
CA PHE A 364 10.82 8.54 13.76
C PHE A 364 11.74 8.47 12.53
N ILE A 365 11.40 9.15 11.43
CA ILE A 365 12.06 9.08 10.13
C ILE A 365 12.37 10.50 9.65
N ASN A 366 13.64 10.75 9.30
CA ASN A 366 14.12 12.03 8.76
C ASN A 366 13.94 12.17 7.23
N TYR A 367 13.08 11.35 6.62
CA TYR A 367 12.82 11.38 5.17
C TYR A 367 11.34 11.11 4.89
N LEU A 368 10.82 11.71 3.81
CA LEU A 368 9.48 11.40 3.28
C LEU A 368 9.57 10.14 2.42
N PRO A 369 8.84 9.04 2.72
CA PRO A 369 8.89 7.84 1.91
C PRO A 369 8.19 8.07 0.56
N SER A 370 8.80 7.58 -0.51
CA SER A 370 8.24 7.59 -1.86
C SER A 370 8.61 6.29 -2.56
N GLU A 371 7.63 5.65 -3.20
CA GLU A 371 7.79 4.42 -3.97
C GLU A 371 7.08 4.56 -5.32
N LEU A 372 7.87 4.66 -6.38
CA LEU A 372 7.34 4.76 -7.73
C LEU A 372 6.94 3.38 -8.26
N ILE A 373 5.64 3.21 -8.51
CA ILE A 373 5.09 2.01 -9.14
C ILE A 373 4.76 2.32 -10.61
N TRP A 374 5.47 1.69 -11.54
CA TRP A 374 5.28 1.92 -12.98
C TRP A 374 3.87 1.65 -13.48
N ARG A 375 3.16 0.68 -12.88
CA ARG A 375 1.76 0.41 -13.19
C ARG A 375 0.90 1.66 -13.00
N ASP A 376 1.09 2.38 -11.90
CA ASP A 376 0.30 3.56 -11.59
C ASP A 376 0.62 4.70 -12.57
N VAL A 377 1.89 4.85 -12.96
CA VAL A 377 2.32 5.79 -14.00
C VAL A 377 1.62 5.50 -15.33
N PHE A 378 1.62 4.25 -15.78
CA PHE A 378 0.96 3.87 -17.04
C PHE A 378 -0.57 4.07 -16.97
N VAL A 379 -1.19 3.76 -15.84
CA VAL A 379 -2.63 3.98 -15.62
C VAL A 379 -2.96 5.47 -15.68
N ILE A 380 -2.19 6.32 -15.01
CA ILE A 380 -2.39 7.78 -15.04
C ILE A 380 -2.19 8.32 -16.45
N VAL A 381 -1.09 7.97 -17.12
CA VAL A 381 -0.83 8.42 -18.49
C VAL A 381 -1.95 7.98 -19.44
N GLY A 382 -2.37 6.71 -19.36
CA GLY A 382 -3.47 6.19 -20.17
C GLY A 382 -4.78 6.92 -19.91
N LEU A 383 -5.14 7.12 -18.64
CA LEU A 383 -6.37 7.81 -18.26
C LEU A 383 -6.35 9.29 -18.65
N SER A 384 -5.22 9.98 -18.46
CA SER A 384 -5.05 11.39 -18.87
C SER A 384 -5.11 11.56 -20.38
N LEU A 385 -4.52 10.67 -21.16
CA LEU A 385 -4.64 10.67 -22.62
C LEU A 385 -6.08 10.41 -23.06
N LEU A 386 -6.77 9.46 -22.44
CA LEU A 386 -8.18 9.16 -22.72
C LEU A 386 -9.07 10.36 -22.40
N LEU A 387 -8.95 10.92 -21.19
CA LEU A 387 -9.76 12.06 -20.75
C LEU A 387 -9.47 13.31 -21.57
N SER A 388 -8.20 13.60 -21.89
CA SER A 388 -7.85 14.73 -22.75
C SER A 388 -8.45 14.57 -24.15
N PHE A 389 -8.38 13.38 -24.75
CA PHE A 389 -9.01 13.08 -26.02
C PHE A 389 -10.54 13.27 -25.96
N LEU A 390 -11.22 12.71 -24.95
CA LEU A 390 -12.66 12.85 -24.76
C LEU A 390 -13.07 14.32 -24.57
N ALA A 391 -12.30 15.09 -23.81
CA ALA A 391 -12.50 16.52 -23.62
C ALA A 391 -12.44 17.31 -24.94
N THR A 392 -11.71 16.83 -25.95
CA THR A 392 -11.66 17.50 -27.27
C THR A 392 -12.93 17.36 -28.10
N ILE A 393 -13.75 16.33 -27.82
CA ILE A 393 -14.88 15.97 -28.70
C ILE A 393 -15.96 17.06 -28.68
N TYR A 394 -16.30 17.59 -27.50
CA TYR A 394 -17.35 18.61 -27.38
C TYR A 394 -16.96 19.92 -28.10
N PRO A 395 -15.80 20.53 -27.85
CA PRO A 395 -15.38 21.75 -28.56
C PRO A 395 -15.23 21.54 -30.07
N ALA A 396 -14.67 20.40 -30.50
CA ALA A 396 -14.48 20.10 -31.92
C ALA A 396 -15.81 19.98 -32.68
N ARG A 397 -16.82 19.34 -32.07
CA ARG A 397 -18.17 19.28 -32.64
C ARG A 397 -18.85 20.65 -32.67
N ARG A 398 -18.59 21.50 -31.68
CA ARG A 398 -19.10 22.88 -31.65
C ARG A 398 -18.49 23.72 -32.77
N ALA A 399 -17.18 23.56 -33.05
CA ALA A 399 -16.49 24.22 -34.16
C ALA A 399 -17.12 23.89 -35.52
N ALA A 400 -17.49 22.62 -35.72
CA ALA A 400 -18.07 22.15 -36.98
C ALA A 400 -19.47 22.69 -37.28
N LYS A 401 -20.18 23.22 -36.26
CA LYS A 401 -21.52 23.82 -36.39
C LYS A 401 -21.51 25.30 -36.76
N ILE A 402 -20.34 25.94 -36.86
CA ILE A 402 -20.23 27.36 -37.23
C ILE A 402 -20.71 27.56 -38.67
N GLN A 403 -21.64 28.49 -38.87
CA GLN A 403 -22.16 28.87 -40.18
C GLN A 403 -21.23 29.89 -40.84
N PRO A 404 -20.75 29.66 -42.07
CA PRO A 404 -19.83 30.58 -42.73
C PRO A 404 -20.40 31.99 -42.94
N ALA A 405 -21.69 32.06 -43.28
CA ALA A 405 -22.39 33.32 -43.53
C ALA A 405 -22.52 34.21 -42.28
N GLU A 406 -22.71 33.62 -41.10
CA GLU A 406 -22.76 34.38 -39.85
C GLU A 406 -21.37 34.83 -39.40
N ALA A 407 -20.36 33.98 -39.58
CA ALA A 407 -19.00 34.27 -39.14
C ALA A 407 -18.31 35.37 -39.97
N LEU A 408 -18.63 35.48 -41.26
CA LEU A 408 -18.04 36.47 -42.18
C LEU A 408 -18.84 37.79 -42.27
N ARG A 409 -20.01 37.88 -41.63
CA ARG A 409 -20.87 39.07 -41.65
C ARG A 409 -20.44 40.16 -40.65
N TYR A 410 -19.61 39.79 -39.67
CA TYR A 410 -19.14 40.66 -38.58
C TYR A 410 -17.64 41.00 -38.67
N GLU A 411 -16.98 40.62 -39.77
CA GLU A 411 -15.75 41.27 -40.27
C GLU A 411 -16.15 42.25 -41.38
#